data_AF-A0A942FMC1-F1
#
_entry.id   AF-A0A942FMC1-F1
#
_cell.length_a   1.000
_cell.length_b   1.000
_cell.length_c   1.000
_cell.angle_alpha   90.00
_cell.angle_beta   90.00
_cell.angle_gamma   90.00
#
_symmetry.space_group_name_H-M   'P 1'
#
loop_
_entity.id
_entity.type
_entity.pdbx_description
1 polymer ?
#
loop_
_entity_poly.entity_id
_entity_poly.type
_entity_poly.pdbx_seq_one_letter_code
_entity_poly.pdbx_strand_id
1 'polypeptide(L)'
;MEPITKKDLTDALIEFYGELIEPQFNKIGQKLEEHDKKFADLSDHFDQIYQRLDRLETEYYTITIALQRIEERLDRVEGQLGRMEGKLDKEIALKERLEKEITDLKQRVFILQSRIEELENNLKTIS
;
A
#
# COMPACT_ATOMS: atom_id res chain seq x y z
N MET A 1 12.28 -86.76 -32.37
CA MET A 1 11.62 -85.54 -31.87
C MET A 1 10.28 -85.46 -32.58
N GLU A 2 9.18 -85.40 -31.85
CA GLU A 2 7.87 -85.17 -32.47
C GLU A 2 7.85 -83.78 -33.13
N PRO A 3 7.26 -83.64 -34.32
CA PRO A 3 7.18 -82.35 -35.00
C PRO A 3 6.22 -81.44 -34.24
N ILE A 4 6.66 -80.22 -33.94
CA ILE A 4 5.81 -79.18 -33.33
C ILE A 4 4.60 -78.95 -34.23
N THR A 5 3.40 -79.11 -33.68
CA THR A 5 2.16 -78.90 -34.41
C THR A 5 1.72 -77.44 -34.33
N LYS A 6 0.85 -77.03 -35.26
CA LYS A 6 0.23 -75.70 -35.21
C LYS A 6 -0.52 -75.46 -33.89
N LYS A 7 -1.09 -76.51 -33.31
CA LYS A 7 -1.82 -76.46 -32.04
C LYS A 7 -0.88 -76.10 -30.89
N ASP A 8 0.28 -76.74 -30.81
CA ASP A 8 1.29 -76.48 -29.78
C ASP A 8 1.77 -75.02 -29.81
N LEU A 9 1.92 -74.44 -31.02
CA LEU A 9 2.24 -73.03 -31.18
C LEU A 9 1.12 -72.10 -30.73
N THR A 10 -0.14 -72.40 -31.05
CA THR A 10 -1.28 -71.61 -30.57
C THR A 10 -1.44 -71.67 -29.06
N ASP A 11 -1.28 -72.85 -28.46
CA ASP A 11 -1.41 -73.03 -27.02
C ASP A 11 -0.30 -72.24 -26.28
N ALA A 12 0.95 -72.31 -26.77
CA ALA A 12 2.07 -71.52 -26.23
C ALA A 12 1.87 -70.00 -26.40
N LEU A 13 1.27 -69.53 -27.50
CA LEU A 13 0.97 -68.11 -27.69
C LEU A 13 -0.16 -67.63 -26.78
N ILE A 14 -1.17 -68.46 -26.53
CA ILE A 14 -2.27 -68.15 -25.61
C ILE A 14 -1.73 -68.06 -24.17
N GLU A 15 -0.90 -69.02 -23.77
CA GLU A 15 -0.24 -69.03 -22.46
C GLU A 15 0.67 -67.81 -22.29
N PHE A 16 1.53 -67.51 -23.28
CA PHE A 16 2.37 -66.32 -23.27
C PHE A 16 1.54 -65.03 -23.17
N TYR A 17 0.44 -64.93 -23.91
CA TYR A 17 -0.43 -63.75 -23.84
C TYR A 17 -1.10 -63.60 -22.48
N GLY A 18 -1.73 -64.67 -21.96
CA GLY A 18 -2.45 -64.64 -20.68
C GLY A 18 -1.54 -64.50 -19.46
N GLU A 19 -0.36 -65.11 -19.47
CA GLU A 19 0.54 -65.10 -18.31
C GLU A 19 1.49 -63.90 -18.27
N LEU A 20 1.95 -63.42 -19.43
CA LEU A 20 2.98 -62.37 -19.49
C LEU A 20 2.43 -61.03 -20.00
N ILE A 21 1.58 -61.03 -21.02
CA ILE A 21 1.13 -59.78 -21.66
C ILE A 21 -0.05 -59.16 -20.89
N GLU A 22 -1.10 -59.94 -20.64
CA GLU A 22 -2.33 -59.45 -20.00
C GLU A 22 -2.09 -58.81 -18.61
N PRO A 23 -1.28 -59.40 -17.69
CA PRO A 23 -1.02 -58.78 -16.39
C PRO A 23 -0.25 -57.46 -16.49
N GLN A 24 0.65 -57.34 -17.47
CA GLN A 24 1.41 -56.10 -17.68
C GLN A 24 0.53 -54.99 -18.24
N PHE A 25 -0.36 -55.30 -19.19
CA PHE A 25 -1.34 -54.34 -19.69
C PHE A 25 -2.30 -53.89 -18.60
N ASN A 26 -2.79 -54.81 -17.75
CA ASN A 26 -3.64 -54.48 -16.61
C ASN A 26 -2.91 -53.55 -15.63
N LYS A 27 -1.63 -53.82 -15.34
CA LYS A 27 -0.80 -52.96 -14.48
C LYS A 27 -0.57 -51.57 -15.09
N ILE A 28 -0.36 -51.49 -16.40
CA ILE A 28 -0.24 -50.21 -17.12
C ILE A 28 -1.57 -49.44 -17.03
N GLY A 29 -2.70 -50.11 -17.28
CA GLY A 29 -4.04 -49.51 -17.17
C GLY A 29 -4.30 -48.90 -15.79
N GLN A 30 -4.02 -49.65 -14.71
CA GLN A 30 -4.15 -49.16 -13.34
C GLN A 30 -3.28 -47.93 -13.07
N LYS A 31 -2.02 -47.94 -13.53
CA LYS A 31 -1.13 -46.78 -13.39
C LYS A 31 -1.62 -45.56 -14.15
N LEU A 32 -2.20 -45.74 -15.34
CA LEU A 32 -2.78 -44.64 -16.11
C LEU A 32 -3.99 -44.05 -15.37
N GLU A 33 -4.88 -44.88 -14.82
CA GLU A 33 -5.99 -44.39 -13.99
C GLU A 33 -5.52 -43.62 -12.75
N GLU A 34 -4.44 -44.09 -12.09
CA GLU A 34 -3.82 -43.36 -10.99
C GLU A 34 -3.25 -42.00 -11.43
N HIS A 35 -2.63 -41.95 -12.61
CA HIS A 35 -2.12 -40.70 -13.17
C HIS A 35 -3.24 -39.73 -13.53
N ASP A 36 -4.32 -40.20 -14.15
CA ASP A 36 -5.49 -39.39 -14.49
C ASP A 36 -6.08 -38.72 -13.25
N LYS A 37 -6.19 -39.46 -12.14
CA LYS A 37 -6.65 -38.90 -10.85
C LYS A 37 -5.71 -37.82 -10.33
N LYS A 38 -4.38 -38.03 -10.43
CA LYS A 38 -3.40 -37.01 -10.02
C LYS A 38 -3.45 -35.77 -10.91
N PHE A 39 -3.68 -35.92 -12.21
CA PHE A 39 -3.82 -34.79 -13.12
C PHE A 39 -5.09 -33.99 -12.86
N ALA A 40 -6.20 -34.65 -12.51
CA ALA A 40 -7.41 -33.98 -12.08
C ALA A 40 -7.17 -33.15 -10.80
N ASP A 41 -6.55 -33.74 -9.77
CA ASP A 41 -6.22 -33.06 -8.51
C ASP A 41 -5.27 -31.86 -8.73
N LEU A 42 -4.27 -32.02 -9.60
CA LEU A 42 -3.38 -30.92 -9.99
C LEU A 42 -4.14 -29.80 -10.69
N SER A 43 -5.09 -30.13 -11.57
CA SER A 43 -5.90 -29.13 -12.28
C SER A 43 -6.76 -28.34 -11.30
N ASP A 44 -7.41 -29.02 -10.35
CA ASP A 44 -8.19 -28.38 -9.29
C ASP A 44 -7.32 -27.48 -8.40
N HIS A 45 -6.07 -27.89 -8.13
CA HIS A 45 -5.13 -27.08 -7.39
C HIS A 45 -4.72 -25.81 -8.16
N PHE A 46 -4.47 -25.92 -9.47
CA PHE A 46 -4.18 -24.77 -10.31
C PHE A 46 -5.35 -23.79 -10.36
N ASP A 47 -6.59 -24.26 -10.49
CA ASP A 47 -7.78 -23.40 -10.47
C ASP A 47 -7.89 -22.61 -9.16
N GLN A 48 -7.60 -23.25 -8.02
CA GLN A 48 -7.55 -22.57 -6.72
C GLN A 48 -6.44 -21.52 -6.65
N ILE A 49 -5.27 -21.79 -7.24
CA ILE A 49 -4.17 -20.83 -7.32
C ILE A 49 -4.59 -19.62 -8.16
N TYR A 50 -5.19 -19.83 -9.34
CA TYR A 50 -5.66 -18.73 -10.20
C TYR A 50 -6.68 -17.85 -9.48
N GLN A 51 -7.67 -18.45 -8.80
CA GLN A 51 -8.65 -17.69 -8.01
C GLN A 51 -8.02 -16.89 -6.85
N ARG A 52 -6.90 -17.35 -6.29
CA ARG A 52 -6.16 -16.59 -5.27
C ARG A 52 -5.36 -15.46 -5.89
N LEU A 53 -4.77 -15.68 -7.08
CA LEU A 53 -4.06 -14.64 -7.82
C LEU A 53 -5.00 -13.51 -8.25
N ASP A 54 -6.19 -13.81 -8.76
CA ASP A 54 -7.19 -12.81 -9.15
C ASP A 54 -7.63 -11.94 -7.95
N ARG A 55 -7.77 -12.57 -6.78
CA ARG A 55 -8.08 -11.86 -5.53
C ARG A 55 -6.92 -10.95 -5.11
N LEU A 56 -5.69 -11.44 -5.17
CA LEU A 56 -4.50 -10.64 -4.86
C LEU A 56 -4.34 -9.46 -5.83
N GLU A 57 -4.63 -9.64 -7.12
CA GLU A 57 -4.61 -8.56 -8.10
C GLU A 57 -5.64 -7.48 -7.77
N THR A 58 -6.86 -7.89 -7.38
CA THR A 58 -7.93 -6.95 -6.97
C THR A 58 -7.55 -6.18 -5.70
N GLU A 59 -6.99 -6.86 -4.70
CA GLU A 59 -6.49 -6.24 -3.46
C GLU A 59 -5.35 -5.26 -3.77
N TYR A 60 -4.42 -5.64 -4.64
CA TYR A 60 -3.32 -4.79 -5.10
C TYR A 60 -3.84 -3.47 -5.70
N TYR A 61 -4.76 -3.52 -6.67
CA TYR A 61 -5.34 -2.31 -7.25
C TYR A 61 -6.06 -1.44 -6.20
N THR A 62 -6.76 -2.07 -5.25
CA THR A 62 -7.43 -1.36 -4.17
C THR A 62 -6.43 -0.61 -3.29
N ILE A 63 -5.30 -1.25 -2.94
CA ILE A 63 -4.22 -0.62 -2.18
C ILE A 63 -3.60 0.53 -2.96
N THR A 64 -3.31 0.36 -4.25
CA THR A 64 -2.75 1.42 -5.09
C THR A 64 -3.65 2.66 -5.14
N ILE A 65 -4.96 2.48 -5.32
CA ILE A 65 -5.92 3.59 -5.30
C ILE A 65 -5.97 4.27 -3.93
N ALA A 66 -5.92 3.49 -2.84
CA ALA A 66 -5.90 4.03 -1.49
C ALA A 66 -4.64 4.87 -1.23
N LEU A 67 -3.47 4.41 -1.69
CA LEU A 67 -2.21 5.14 -1.58
C LEU A 67 -2.25 6.46 -2.35
N GLN A 68 -2.74 6.46 -3.58
CA GLN A 68 -2.89 7.68 -4.37
C GLN A 68 -3.78 8.71 -3.66
N ARG A 69 -4.88 8.28 -3.04
CA ARG A 69 -5.75 9.17 -2.25
C ARG A 69 -5.06 9.71 -0.99
N ILE A 70 -4.16 8.94 -0.38
CA ILE A 70 -3.37 9.39 0.78
C ILE A 70 -2.38 10.46 0.33
N GLU A 71 -1.67 10.25 -0.78
CA GLU A 71 -0.74 11.22 -1.37
C GLU A 71 -1.45 12.55 -1.66
N GLU A 72 -2.58 12.53 -2.36
CA GLU A 72 -3.38 13.74 -2.64
C GLU A 72 -3.88 14.46 -1.38
N ARG A 73 -4.08 13.73 -0.28
CA ARG A 73 -4.46 14.33 1.02
C ARG A 73 -3.26 14.95 1.70
N LEU A 74 -2.08 14.33 1.62
CA LEU A 74 -0.84 14.88 2.16
C LEU A 74 -0.46 16.18 1.44
N ASP A 75 -0.51 16.22 0.12
CA ASP A 75 -0.26 17.45 -0.66
C ASP A 75 -1.17 18.61 -0.23
N ARG A 76 -2.45 18.31 0.05
CA ARG A 76 -3.42 19.29 0.54
C ARG A 76 -3.08 19.79 1.95
N VAL A 77 -2.62 18.90 2.83
CA VAL A 77 -2.20 19.24 4.20
C VAL A 77 -0.94 20.09 4.15
N GLU A 78 0.06 19.71 3.36
CA GLU A 78 1.29 20.49 3.17
C GLU A 78 0.98 21.90 2.65
N GLY A 79 0.10 22.01 1.65
CA GLY A 79 -0.35 23.31 1.15
C GLY A 79 -1.12 24.14 2.19
N GLN A 80 -1.88 23.51 3.09
CA GLN A 80 -2.53 24.20 4.21
C GLN A 80 -1.52 24.70 5.24
N LEU A 81 -0.54 23.86 5.61
CA LEU A 81 0.52 24.21 6.54
C LEU A 81 1.36 25.38 6.02
N GLY A 82 1.79 25.35 4.74
CA GLY A 82 2.52 26.47 4.16
C GLY A 82 1.73 27.79 4.15
N ARG A 83 0.40 27.73 3.97
CA ARG A 83 -0.47 28.92 4.13
C ARG A 83 -0.58 29.39 5.57
N MET A 84 -0.55 28.50 6.55
CA MET A 84 -0.56 28.84 7.96
C MET A 84 0.77 29.47 8.39
N GLU A 85 1.90 28.92 7.96
CA GLU A 85 3.23 29.48 8.17
C GLU A 85 3.29 30.92 7.63
N GLY A 86 2.89 31.13 6.37
CA GLY A 86 2.87 32.48 5.79
C GLY A 86 1.89 33.46 6.46
N LYS A 87 0.85 32.98 7.15
CA LYS A 87 -0.01 33.84 7.99
C LYS A 87 0.68 34.18 9.31
N LEU A 88 1.34 33.19 9.93
CA LEU A 88 2.07 33.37 11.17
C LEU A 88 3.21 34.38 11.00
N ASP A 89 3.96 34.31 9.90
CA ASP A 89 5.02 35.29 9.59
C ASP A 89 4.48 36.72 9.51
N LYS A 90 3.29 36.90 8.90
CA LYS A 90 2.64 38.22 8.82
C LYS A 90 2.20 38.73 10.19
N GLU A 91 1.64 37.87 11.03
CA GLU A 91 1.26 38.23 12.40
C GLU A 91 2.48 38.58 13.26
N ILE A 92 3.59 37.84 13.12
CA ILE A 92 4.86 38.17 13.78
C ILE A 92 5.33 39.56 13.36
N ALA A 93 5.40 39.84 12.05
CA ALA A 93 5.82 41.14 11.55
C ALA A 93 4.89 42.29 12.00
N LEU A 94 3.57 42.04 12.03
CA LEU A 94 2.61 43.02 12.54
C LEU A 94 2.83 43.30 14.02
N LYS A 95 3.04 42.25 14.83
CA LYS A 95 3.33 42.37 16.25
C LYS A 95 4.60 43.20 16.50
N GLU A 96 5.69 42.91 15.79
CA GLU A 96 6.94 43.68 15.91
C GLU A 96 6.74 45.17 15.60
N ARG A 97 5.94 45.48 14.56
CA ARG A 97 5.59 46.86 14.22
C ARG A 97 4.80 47.53 15.34
N LEU A 98 3.78 46.86 15.88
CA LEU A 98 2.97 47.38 16.97
C LEU A 98 3.80 47.60 18.24
N GLU A 99 4.72 46.69 18.57
CA GLU A 99 5.64 46.85 19.71
C GLU A 99 6.53 48.10 19.56
N LYS A 100 7.00 48.38 18.34
CA LYS A 100 7.76 49.61 18.05
C LYS A 100 6.89 50.87 18.17
N GLU A 101 5.69 50.86 17.60
CA GLU A 101 4.75 52.00 17.69
C GLU A 101 4.34 52.28 19.15
N ILE A 102 4.10 51.24 19.95
CA ILE A 102 3.84 51.38 21.39
C ILE A 102 5.03 52.00 22.12
N THR A 103 6.25 51.61 21.77
CA THR A 103 7.47 52.16 22.38
C THR A 103 7.63 53.65 22.06
N ASP A 104 7.41 54.05 20.81
CA ASP A 104 7.41 55.47 20.40
C ASP A 104 6.34 56.27 21.14
N LEU A 105 5.11 55.76 21.22
CA LEU A 105 4.02 56.42 21.95
C LEU A 105 4.35 56.59 23.43
N LYS A 106 4.94 55.59 24.08
CA LYS A 106 5.39 55.69 25.47
C LYS A 106 6.42 56.81 25.66
N GLN A 107 7.39 56.93 24.75
CA GLN A 107 8.38 58.01 24.80
C GLN A 107 7.74 59.38 24.61
N ARG A 108 6.82 59.52 23.65
CA ARG A 108 6.09 60.78 23.41
C ARG A 108 5.23 61.19 24.60
N VAL A 109 4.54 60.24 25.24
CA VAL A 109 3.76 60.48 26.46
C VAL A 109 4.67 60.95 27.59
N PHE A 110 5.84 60.33 27.78
CA PHE A 110 6.82 60.76 28.78
C PHE A 110 7.28 62.21 28.55
N ILE A 111 7.62 62.57 27.30
CA ILE A 111 8.02 63.93 26.95
C ILE A 111 6.88 64.94 27.23
N LEU A 112 5.63 64.58 26.89
CA LEU A 112 4.49 65.44 27.15
C LEU A 112 4.24 65.62 28.66
N GLN A 113 4.41 64.57 29.46
CA GLN A 113 4.30 64.65 30.92
C GLN A 113 5.34 65.63 31.49
N SER A 114 6.60 65.53 31.10
CA SER A 114 7.64 66.47 31.56
C SER A 114 7.34 67.93 31.16
N ARG A 115 6.80 68.16 29.96
CA ARG A 115 6.39 69.51 29.53
C ARG A 115 5.20 70.06 30.31
N ILE A 116 4.25 69.20 30.68
CA ILE A 116 3.11 69.60 31.52
C ILE A 116 3.62 70.01 32.91
N GLU A 117 4.49 69.21 33.52
CA GLU A 117 5.11 69.54 34.82
C GLU A 117 5.85 70.87 34.79
N GLU A 118 6.60 71.15 33.72
CA GLU A 118 7.29 72.43 33.52
C GLU A 118 6.29 73.61 33.44
N LEU A 119 5.22 73.48 32.65
CA LEU A 119 4.18 74.51 32.53
C LEU A 119 3.44 74.74 33.84
N GLU A 120 3.12 73.68 34.58
CA GLU A 120 2.49 73.76 35.89
C GLU A 120 3.37 74.51 36.90
N ASN A 121 4.68 74.28 36.88
CA ASN A 121 5.63 75.00 37.73
C ASN A 121 5.75 76.48 37.33
N ASN A 122 5.80 76.78 36.04
CA ASN A 122 5.85 78.16 35.54
C ASN A 122 4.57 78.96 35.89
N LEU A 123 3.40 78.31 35.89
CA LEU A 123 2.16 78.96 36.32
C LEU A 123 2.16 79.28 37.82
N LYS A 124 2.74 78.40 38.66
CA LYS A 124 2.87 78.62 40.10
C LYS A 124 3.80 79.77 40.46
N THR A 125 4.80 80.07 39.62
CA THR A 125 5.76 81.16 39.88
C THR A 125 5.25 82.52 39.44
N ILE A 126 4.26 82.57 38.54
CA ILE A 126 3.66 83.80 38.01
C ILE A 126 2.36 84.19 38.76
N SER A 127 1.66 83.21 39.36
CA SER A 127 0.51 83.44 40.26
C SER A 127 0.95 83.86 41.66
#